data_AF-A0A7K8D3W8-F1
#
_entry.id   AF-A0A7K8D3W8-F1
#
_cell.length_a   1.000
_cell.length_b   1.000
_cell.length_c   1.000
_cell.angle_alpha   90.00
_cell.angle_beta   90.00
_cell.angle_gamma   90.00
#
_symmetry.space_group_name_H-M   'P 1'
#
loop_
_entity.id
_entity.type
_entity.pdbx_description
1 polymer ?
#
loop_
_entity_poly.entity_id
_entity_poly.type
_entity_poly.pdbx_seq_one_letter_code
_entity_poly.pdbx_strand_id
1 'polypeptide(L)'
;SYLTWDQIKILDQVLAEAIPIHGRGNFPTLEVKPKDIIHMVKEQLIEKQIQVRDIRLNGSTASHILVKHNGTSYKDLDIIFGVELPSELEFQVVKEAVLNCLLDFLPKCVNKQKITAQTMKDAYVQKMVKVSTDHDRWSLISLSNNSGKNVELKFVSSLRRQFEFSVDSFQIILDSILAVYRATDRPLTQDCHPTVIAESMYGDFNQAMDHLKYKLISTRNPEEIRGGGLLKYSNLLVRDFKPADEAEIKSLERYMCSRFFIDFPDVAEQQRKIESYLRNHFIGEEKSKYDYLMTLRGVVNKSTVCLMGHERRQTLNMITILALKVLGEQNIIPNAANVTCYYQPAPYISDRNFSNYYIAHGHPPVFYQPYP
;
A
#
# COMPACT_ATOMS: atom_id res chain seq x y z
N SER A 1 22.22 9.72 -5.90
CA SER A 1 22.22 10.22 -7.28
C SER A 1 21.45 11.52 -7.35
N TYR A 2 21.80 12.42 -8.27
CA TYR A 2 21.00 13.61 -8.56
C TYR A 2 19.80 13.25 -9.44
N LEU A 3 18.66 13.89 -9.19
CA LEU A 3 17.50 13.79 -10.07
C LEU A 3 17.72 14.59 -11.35
N THR A 4 17.23 14.07 -12.47
CA THR A 4 17.16 14.83 -13.73
C THR A 4 16.01 15.83 -13.71
N TRP A 5 16.02 16.80 -14.62
CA TRP A 5 14.92 17.76 -14.77
C TRP A 5 13.56 17.08 -14.97
N ASP A 6 13.50 16.01 -15.79
CA ASP A 6 12.25 15.27 -16.00
C ASP A 6 11.73 14.62 -14.71
N GLN A 7 12.63 14.09 -13.88
CA GLN A 7 12.26 13.53 -12.58
C GLN A 7 11.82 14.63 -11.61
N ILE A 8 12.49 15.79 -11.62
CA ILE A 8 12.10 16.96 -10.80
C ILE A 8 10.71 17.47 -11.18
N LYS A 9 10.35 17.48 -12.48
CA LYS A 9 9.00 17.84 -12.90
C LYS A 9 7.93 16.90 -12.35
N ILE A 10 8.20 15.59 -12.34
CA ILE A 10 7.27 14.61 -11.78
C ILE A 10 7.17 14.79 -10.26
N LEU A 11 8.30 15.02 -9.58
CA LEU A 11 8.32 15.33 -8.14
C LEU A 11 7.51 16.59 -7.83
N ASP A 12 7.69 17.66 -8.59
CA ASP A 12 6.95 18.92 -8.43
C ASP A 12 5.45 18.71 -8.61
N GLN A 13 5.05 17.97 -9.64
CA GLN A 13 3.66 17.58 -9.85
C GLN A 13 3.10 16.82 -8.64
N VAL A 14 3.81 15.77 -8.17
CA VAL A 14 3.40 14.97 -7.01
C VAL A 14 3.24 15.84 -5.76
N LEU A 15 4.14 16.81 -5.54
CA LEU A 15 4.12 17.66 -4.35
C LEU A 15 3.10 18.81 -4.42
N ALA A 16 2.72 19.23 -5.62
CA ALA A 16 1.80 20.36 -5.85
C ALA A 16 0.35 19.94 -6.15
N GLU A 17 0.11 18.68 -6.54
CA GLU A 17 -1.22 18.13 -6.76
C GLU A 17 -1.99 18.04 -5.44
N ALA A 18 -3.21 18.57 -5.40
CA ALA A 18 -4.07 18.48 -4.22
C ALA A 18 -4.59 17.04 -4.07
N ILE A 19 -4.49 16.52 -2.86
CA ILE A 19 -4.93 15.17 -2.52
C ILE A 19 -6.09 15.27 -1.52
N PRO A 20 -7.23 14.58 -1.78
CA PRO A 20 -8.37 14.59 -0.87
C PRO A 20 -8.12 13.70 0.35
N ILE A 21 -8.18 14.28 1.54
CA ILE A 21 -8.18 13.57 2.82
C ILE A 21 -9.62 13.52 3.32
N HIS A 22 -10.20 12.31 3.32
CA HIS A 22 -11.61 12.12 3.59
C HIS A 22 -11.89 12.09 5.08
N GLY A 23 -12.77 12.98 5.53
CA GLY A 23 -13.31 12.97 6.89
C GLY A 23 -14.34 11.85 7.08
N ARG A 24 -14.31 11.19 8.24
CA ARG A 24 -15.34 10.22 8.65
C ARG A 24 -16.59 10.93 9.18
N GLY A 25 -17.75 10.35 8.95
CA GLY A 25 -19.03 10.90 9.39
C GLY A 25 -19.34 12.22 8.69
N ASN A 26 -19.59 13.28 9.45
CA ASN A 26 -19.97 14.60 8.92
C ASN A 26 -18.78 15.55 8.73
N PHE A 27 -17.54 15.06 8.89
CA PHE A 27 -16.36 15.89 8.67
C PHE A 27 -16.12 16.14 7.17
N PRO A 28 -15.77 17.37 6.76
CA PRO A 28 -15.54 17.69 5.36
C PRO A 28 -14.33 16.96 4.80
N THR A 29 -14.24 16.83 3.48
CA THR A 29 -13.00 16.39 2.82
C THR A 29 -12.01 17.57 2.80
N LEU A 30 -10.76 17.32 3.17
CA LEU A 30 -9.69 18.31 3.11
C LEU A 30 -8.95 18.17 1.78
N GLU A 31 -8.78 19.28 1.06
CA GLU A 31 -7.95 19.33 -0.14
C GLU A 31 -6.56 19.82 0.25
N VAL A 32 -5.59 18.90 0.27
CA VAL A 32 -4.26 19.16 0.83
C VAL A 32 -3.19 18.90 -0.22
N LYS A 33 -2.33 19.89 -0.47
CA LYS A 33 -1.12 19.65 -1.26
C LYS A 33 -0.02 19.08 -0.36
N PRO A 34 0.71 18.06 -0.79
CA PRO A 34 1.82 17.50 -0.01
C PRO A 34 2.83 18.53 0.46
N LYS A 35 3.24 19.45 -0.41
CA LYS A 35 4.21 20.50 -0.03
C LYS A 35 3.70 21.36 1.13
N ASP A 36 2.39 21.64 1.20
CA ASP A 36 1.79 22.51 2.22
C ASP A 36 1.73 21.80 3.58
N ILE A 37 1.27 20.54 3.62
CA ILE A 37 1.22 19.76 4.86
C ILE A 37 2.62 19.43 5.38
N ILE A 38 3.56 19.12 4.49
CA ILE A 38 4.96 18.87 4.88
C ILE A 38 5.55 20.12 5.52
N HIS A 39 5.29 21.29 4.92
CA HIS A 39 5.79 22.56 5.43
C HIS A 39 5.20 22.89 6.81
N MET A 40 3.87 22.85 6.95
CA MET A 40 3.21 23.13 8.24
C MET A 40 3.64 22.16 9.34
N VAL A 41 3.74 20.87 9.04
CA VAL A 41 4.21 19.88 10.02
C VAL A 41 5.67 20.18 10.41
N LYS A 42 6.55 20.50 9.45
CA LYS A 42 7.95 20.88 9.74
C LYS A 42 8.02 22.10 10.67
N GLU A 43 7.26 23.15 10.37
CA GLU A 43 7.23 24.38 11.19
C GLU A 43 6.69 24.10 12.60
N GLN A 44 5.57 23.38 12.73
CA GLN A 44 5.03 23.01 14.04
C GLN A 44 6.01 22.16 14.87
N LEU A 45 6.74 21.23 14.25
CA LEU A 45 7.75 20.44 14.95
C LEU A 45 8.89 21.32 15.47
N ILE A 46 9.40 22.24 14.65
CA ILE A 46 10.49 23.15 15.03
C ILE A 46 10.04 24.10 16.15
N GLU A 47 8.83 24.66 16.08
CA GLU A 47 8.24 25.51 17.13
C GLU A 47 8.13 24.78 18.48
N LYS A 48 7.87 23.46 18.44
CA LYS A 48 7.80 22.59 19.62
C LYS A 48 9.16 21.99 20.01
N GLN A 49 10.26 22.54 19.48
CA GLN A 49 11.63 22.13 19.78
C GLN A 49 11.97 20.68 19.39
N ILE A 50 11.22 20.10 18.44
CA ILE A 50 11.59 18.82 17.82
C ILE A 50 12.55 19.10 16.67
N GLN A 51 13.78 18.57 16.76
CA GLN A 51 14.74 18.68 15.68
C GLN A 51 14.32 17.83 14.48
N VAL A 52 14.29 18.44 13.30
CA VAL A 52 14.04 17.79 12.01
C VAL A 52 15.36 17.78 11.23
N ARG A 53 15.99 16.61 11.11
CA ARG A 53 17.26 16.38 10.42
C ARG A 53 17.11 16.48 8.90
N ASP A 54 16.10 15.78 8.38
CA ASP A 54 15.78 15.76 6.95
C ASP A 54 14.31 15.38 6.71
N ILE A 55 13.83 15.63 5.50
CA ILE A 55 12.52 15.18 5.03
C ILE A 55 12.71 14.42 3.72
N ARG A 56 12.12 13.24 3.62
CA ARG A 56 12.29 12.34 2.49
C ARG A 56 10.95 11.84 1.98
N LEU A 57 10.82 11.71 0.66
CA LEU A 57 9.75 10.96 0.01
C LEU A 57 10.21 9.52 -0.20
N ASN A 58 9.41 8.55 0.21
CA ASN A 58 9.73 7.13 0.15
C ASN A 58 8.67 6.35 -0.66
N GLY A 59 8.85 5.03 -0.72
CA GLY A 59 7.84 4.09 -1.16
C GLY A 59 7.68 4.05 -2.67
N SER A 60 6.52 3.55 -3.12
CA SER A 60 6.25 3.39 -4.56
C SER A 60 6.27 4.70 -5.34
N THR A 61 5.99 5.82 -4.67
CA THR A 61 6.01 7.16 -5.26
C THR A 61 7.42 7.60 -5.62
N ALA A 62 8.42 7.33 -4.77
CA ALA A 62 9.82 7.61 -5.09
C ALA A 62 10.28 6.83 -6.33
N SER A 63 9.96 5.53 -6.40
CA SER A 63 10.26 4.70 -7.56
C SER A 63 9.56 5.20 -8.83
N HIS A 64 8.30 5.65 -8.74
CA HIS A 64 7.56 6.22 -9.86
C HIS A 64 8.19 7.52 -10.41
N ILE A 65 8.69 8.38 -9.51
CA ILE A 65 9.40 9.61 -9.91
C ILE A 65 10.69 9.27 -10.64
N LEU A 66 11.43 8.27 -10.16
CA LEU A 66 12.71 7.87 -10.74
C LEU A 66 12.54 7.18 -12.11
N VAL A 67 11.55 6.30 -12.24
CA VAL A 67 11.24 5.61 -13.49
C VAL A 67 9.73 5.66 -13.73
N LYS A 68 9.33 6.49 -14.71
CA LYS A 68 7.93 6.58 -15.14
C LYS A 68 7.53 5.33 -15.91
N HIS A 69 7.00 4.34 -15.22
CA HIS A 69 6.41 3.15 -15.84
C HIS A 69 4.95 3.41 -16.21
N ASN A 70 4.59 3.16 -17.46
CA ASN A 70 3.19 3.19 -17.91
C ASN A 70 2.39 2.12 -17.16
N GLY A 71 1.28 2.52 -16.52
CA GLY A 71 0.35 1.60 -15.84
C GLY A 71 0.54 1.43 -14.34
N THR A 72 1.64 1.91 -13.74
CA THR A 72 1.76 1.97 -12.27
C THR A 72 1.35 3.35 -11.77
N SER A 73 0.10 3.48 -11.29
CA SER A 73 -0.27 4.59 -10.41
C SER A 73 0.57 4.48 -9.14
N TYR A 74 1.17 5.59 -8.69
CA TYR A 74 1.64 5.66 -7.31
C TYR A 74 0.42 5.59 -6.37
N LYS A 75 0.55 4.85 -5.28
CA LYS A 75 -0.54 4.61 -4.32
C LYS A 75 -0.41 5.61 -3.19
N ASP A 76 0.35 5.24 -2.18
CA ASP A 76 0.53 6.03 -0.98
C ASP A 76 1.65 7.06 -1.16
N LEU A 77 1.44 8.23 -0.59
CA LEU A 77 2.45 9.26 -0.45
C LEU A 77 3.13 9.08 0.91
N ASP A 78 4.29 8.43 0.90
CA ASP A 78 5.05 8.11 2.10
C ASP A 78 6.09 9.20 2.38
N ILE A 79 5.84 10.07 3.35
CA ILE A 79 6.78 11.10 3.78
C ILE A 79 7.46 10.67 5.07
N ILE A 80 8.79 10.67 5.07
CA ILE A 80 9.63 10.42 6.24
C ILE A 80 10.18 11.76 6.73
N PHE A 81 9.92 12.08 7.98
CA PHE A 81 10.60 13.13 8.74
C PHE A 81 11.67 12.45 9.60
N GLY A 82 12.94 12.71 9.31
CA GLY A 82 14.04 12.34 10.19
C GLY A 82 14.03 13.24 11.41
N VAL A 83 13.60 12.74 12.57
CA VAL A 83 13.42 13.54 13.79
C VAL A 83 14.14 12.91 14.98
N GLU A 84 14.38 13.68 16.03
CA GLU A 84 14.83 13.13 17.31
C GLU A 84 13.64 12.87 18.24
N LEU A 85 13.56 11.66 18.79
CA LEU A 85 12.47 11.23 19.67
C LEU A 85 13.03 10.62 20.96
N PRO A 86 13.66 11.38 21.88
CA PRO A 86 14.34 10.81 23.04
C PRO A 86 13.41 10.16 24.07
N SER A 87 12.17 10.64 24.22
CA SER A 87 11.21 10.13 25.20
C SER A 87 9.80 9.95 24.62
N GLU A 88 8.85 9.53 25.46
CA GLU A 88 7.42 9.44 25.12
C GLU A 88 6.76 10.81 24.94
N LEU A 89 7.34 11.86 25.54
CA LEU A 89 6.83 13.22 25.41
C LEU A 89 6.88 13.67 23.95
N GLU A 90 8.00 13.44 23.26
CA GLU A 90 8.17 13.87 21.88
C GLU A 90 7.25 13.11 20.92
N PHE A 91 6.92 11.84 21.20
CA PHE A 91 5.90 11.11 20.44
C PHE A 91 4.53 11.77 20.54
N GLN A 92 4.15 12.24 21.74
CA GLN A 92 2.88 12.93 21.94
C GLN A 92 2.90 14.32 21.27
N VAL A 93 4.01 15.05 21.36
CA VAL A 93 4.21 16.35 20.69
C VAL A 93 4.07 16.20 19.18
N VAL A 94 4.72 15.21 18.56
CA VAL A 94 4.60 14.92 17.12
C VAL A 94 3.15 14.64 16.72
N LYS A 95 2.47 13.80 17.50
CA LYS A 95 1.06 13.47 17.26
C LYS A 95 0.18 14.74 17.32
N GLU A 96 0.34 15.56 18.35
CA GLU A 96 -0.43 16.80 18.48
C GLU A 96 -0.11 17.80 17.38
N ALA A 97 1.17 17.96 17.01
CA ALA A 97 1.59 18.84 15.92
C ALA A 97 0.88 18.49 14.60
N VAL A 98 0.86 17.20 14.22
CA VAL A 98 0.17 16.76 12.99
C VAL A 98 -1.34 16.98 13.07
N LEU A 99 -1.98 16.61 14.20
CA LEU A 99 -3.42 16.76 14.36
C LEU A 99 -3.86 18.23 14.37
N ASN A 100 -3.04 19.12 14.92
CA ASN A 100 -3.26 20.56 14.88
C ASN A 100 -3.08 21.11 13.46
N CYS A 101 -2.09 20.64 12.69
CA CYS A 101 -1.96 21.03 11.27
C CYS A 101 -3.22 20.68 10.47
N LEU A 102 -3.85 19.53 10.72
CA LEU A 102 -5.11 19.16 10.06
C LEU A 102 -6.25 20.13 10.38
N LEU A 103 -6.25 20.75 11.56
CA LEU A 103 -7.26 21.73 11.96
C LEU A 103 -7.16 22.99 11.09
N ASP A 104 -5.94 23.34 10.65
CA ASP A 104 -5.71 24.52 9.83
C ASP A 104 -6.27 24.37 8.41
N PHE A 105 -6.29 23.15 7.89
CA PHE A 105 -6.91 22.81 6.61
C PHE A 105 -8.44 22.79 6.61
N LEU A 106 -9.10 22.86 7.78
CA LEU A 106 -10.57 22.93 7.81
C LEU A 106 -11.09 24.21 7.13
N PRO A 107 -12.23 24.15 6.42
CA PRO A 107 -12.86 25.31 5.82
C PRO A 107 -13.11 26.43 6.84
N LYS A 108 -12.99 27.69 6.40
CA LYS A 108 -13.12 28.88 7.26
C LYS A 108 -14.47 28.99 7.99
N CYS A 109 -15.52 28.33 7.49
CA CYS A 109 -16.84 28.31 8.10
C CYS A 109 -16.97 27.34 9.30
N VAL A 110 -15.95 26.54 9.58
CA VAL A 110 -15.95 25.59 10.71
C VAL A 110 -15.47 26.28 11.98
N ASN A 111 -16.24 26.15 13.07
CA ASN A 111 -15.82 26.65 14.37
C ASN A 111 -14.71 25.76 14.96
N LYS A 112 -13.46 26.18 14.79
CA LYS A 112 -12.27 25.46 15.25
C LYS A 112 -12.12 25.41 16.77
N GLN A 113 -12.74 26.33 17.54
CA GLN A 113 -12.54 26.44 18.99
C GLN A 113 -13.05 25.25 19.79
N LYS A 114 -14.00 24.48 19.24
CA LYS A 114 -14.58 23.30 19.90
C LYS A 114 -13.96 21.98 19.42
N ILE A 115 -13.06 22.03 18.45
CA ILE A 115 -12.49 20.83 17.83
C ILE A 115 -11.18 20.49 18.54
N THR A 116 -11.12 19.28 19.09
CA THR A 116 -9.93 18.79 19.79
C THR A 116 -9.05 17.96 18.85
N ALA A 117 -7.78 17.79 19.20
CA ALA A 117 -6.88 16.88 18.48
C ALA A 117 -7.43 15.44 18.43
N GLN A 118 -8.10 14.98 19.50
CA GLN A 118 -8.74 13.67 19.54
C GLN A 118 -9.89 13.57 18.52
N THR A 119 -10.68 14.62 18.36
CA THR A 119 -11.71 14.72 17.31
C THR A 119 -11.10 14.63 15.91
N MET A 120 -10.00 15.35 15.65
CA MET A 120 -9.30 15.32 14.36
C MET A 120 -8.72 13.93 14.05
N LYS A 121 -8.18 13.27 15.06
CA LYS A 121 -7.73 11.88 14.97
C LYS A 121 -8.87 10.97 14.51
N ASP A 122 -10.00 11.00 15.21
CA ASP A 122 -11.10 10.07 14.93
C ASP A 122 -11.76 10.34 13.57
N ALA A 123 -11.70 11.60 13.11
CA ALA A 123 -12.23 12.04 11.82
C ALA A 123 -11.33 11.67 10.63
N TYR A 124 -10.02 11.93 10.69
CA TYR A 124 -9.15 11.91 9.50
C TYR A 124 -8.04 10.86 9.52
N VAL A 125 -7.73 10.29 10.68
CA VAL A 125 -6.62 9.35 10.81
C VAL A 125 -7.12 7.93 10.61
N GLN A 126 -6.58 7.26 9.59
CA GLN A 126 -6.91 5.87 9.29
C GLN A 126 -6.15 4.90 10.19
N LYS A 127 -4.86 5.17 10.39
CA LYS A 127 -3.95 4.30 11.14
C LYS A 127 -2.89 5.13 11.85
N MET A 128 -2.60 4.76 13.09
CA MET A 128 -1.43 5.25 13.82
C MET A 128 -0.64 4.09 14.38
N VAL A 129 0.68 4.23 14.34
CA VAL A 129 1.61 3.26 14.88
C VAL A 129 2.69 4.00 15.64
N LYS A 130 3.00 3.54 16.85
CA LYS A 130 4.17 3.96 17.62
C LYS A 130 5.05 2.75 17.84
N VAL A 131 6.33 2.87 17.52
CA VAL A 131 7.36 1.86 17.82
C VAL A 131 8.45 2.55 18.62
N SER A 132 8.72 2.03 19.82
CA SER A 132 9.78 2.51 20.71
C SER A 132 10.45 1.29 21.32
N THR A 133 11.56 0.89 20.70
CA THR A 133 12.41 -0.25 21.08
C THR A 133 13.86 0.19 21.05
N ASP A 134 14.78 -0.69 21.48
CA ASP A 134 16.22 -0.38 21.52
C ASP A 134 16.83 -0.13 20.13
N HIS A 135 16.21 -0.68 19.06
CA HIS A 135 16.71 -0.57 17.70
C HIS A 135 15.82 0.29 16.80
N ASP A 136 14.50 0.19 16.97
CA ASP A 136 13.51 0.89 16.16
C ASP A 136 12.76 1.91 17.02
N ARG A 137 12.83 3.18 16.60
CA ARG A 137 12.15 4.29 17.25
C ARG A 137 11.53 5.25 16.24
N TRP A 138 10.23 5.08 16.01
CA TRP A 138 9.51 5.82 14.99
C TRP A 138 7.99 5.84 15.23
N SER A 139 7.33 6.85 14.67
CA SER A 139 5.87 7.01 14.68
C SER A 139 5.34 7.08 13.25
N LEU A 140 4.09 6.67 13.02
CA LEU A 140 3.42 6.78 11.73
C LEU A 140 1.99 7.24 11.94
N ILE A 141 1.57 8.20 11.13
CA ILE A 141 0.20 8.72 11.04
C ILE A 141 -0.22 8.64 9.56
N SER A 142 -1.17 7.75 9.27
CA SER A 142 -1.72 7.55 7.93
C SER A 142 -3.10 8.20 7.85
N LEU A 143 -3.25 9.12 6.90
CA LEU A 143 -4.44 9.93 6.69
C LEU A 143 -5.35 9.27 5.66
N SER A 144 -6.65 9.26 5.94
CA SER A 144 -7.63 8.49 5.16
C SER A 144 -7.83 9.05 3.76
N ASN A 145 -7.59 8.23 2.74
CA ASN A 145 -8.05 8.52 1.38
C ASN A 145 -8.84 7.34 0.82
N ASN A 146 -10.13 7.57 0.56
CA ASN A 146 -11.04 6.52 0.07
C ASN A 146 -10.69 6.01 -1.35
N SER A 147 -9.82 6.73 -2.07
CA SER A 147 -9.29 6.30 -3.38
C SER A 147 -8.05 5.39 -3.28
N GLY A 148 -7.54 5.11 -2.07
CA GLY A 148 -6.35 4.28 -1.88
C GLY A 148 -5.02 5.01 -1.98
N LYS A 149 -5.03 6.33 -2.18
CA LYS A 149 -3.84 7.18 -2.16
C LYS A 149 -3.65 7.83 -0.79
N ASN A 150 -3.27 7.04 0.21
CA ASN A 150 -3.15 7.57 1.57
C ASN A 150 -1.94 8.48 1.68
N VAL A 151 -2.00 9.45 2.59
CA VAL A 151 -0.84 10.28 2.95
C VAL A 151 -0.30 9.71 4.25
N GLU A 152 0.89 9.12 4.20
CA GLU A 152 1.55 8.55 5.37
C GLU A 152 2.68 9.46 5.82
N LEU A 153 2.54 10.01 7.04
CA LEU A 153 3.56 10.81 7.69
C LEU A 153 4.27 9.93 8.70
N LYS A 154 5.53 9.60 8.43
CA LYS A 154 6.39 8.76 9.26
C LYS A 154 7.47 9.62 9.91
N PHE A 155 7.60 9.53 11.23
CA PHE A 155 8.56 10.29 12.02
C PHE A 155 9.61 9.32 12.56
N VAL A 156 10.83 9.39 12.04
CA VAL A 156 11.86 8.37 12.24
C VAL A 156 13.04 8.94 13.01
N SER A 157 13.30 8.39 14.19
CA SER A 157 14.55 8.58 14.93
C SER A 157 15.56 7.50 14.55
N SER A 158 15.16 6.24 14.71
CA SER A 158 15.91 5.08 14.23
C SER A 158 14.98 4.07 13.58
N LEU A 159 15.43 3.48 12.47
CA LEU A 159 14.70 2.45 11.75
C LEU A 159 15.70 1.47 11.15
N ARG A 160 15.69 0.25 11.67
CA ARG A 160 16.56 -0.83 11.22
C ARG A 160 16.22 -1.24 9.78
N ARG A 161 14.93 -1.32 9.47
CA ARG A 161 14.42 -1.88 8.22
C ARG A 161 13.83 -0.80 7.34
N GLN A 162 14.60 -0.39 6.34
CA GLN A 162 14.25 0.75 5.50
C GLN A 162 13.72 0.35 4.12
N PHE A 163 13.88 -0.92 3.72
CA PHE A 163 13.38 -1.47 2.46
C PHE A 163 13.11 -2.97 2.59
N GLU A 164 12.33 -3.53 1.65
CA GLU A 164 12.14 -4.99 1.54
C GLU A 164 12.82 -5.55 0.28
N PHE A 165 12.65 -4.87 -0.85
CA PHE A 165 13.32 -5.15 -2.11
C PHE A 165 14.03 -3.90 -2.64
N SER A 166 14.95 -4.11 -3.57
CA SER A 166 15.68 -3.00 -4.22
C SER A 166 14.75 -1.98 -4.88
N VAL A 167 13.66 -2.44 -5.51
CA VAL A 167 12.72 -1.62 -6.29
C VAL A 167 11.88 -0.64 -5.45
N ASP A 168 11.81 -0.83 -4.13
CA ASP A 168 11.11 0.05 -3.18
C ASP A 168 12.07 0.70 -2.17
N SER A 169 13.37 0.67 -2.43
CA SER A 169 14.41 1.16 -1.51
C SER A 169 14.74 2.65 -1.66
N PHE A 170 14.08 3.35 -2.58
CA PHE A 170 14.44 4.72 -2.94
C PHE A 170 13.84 5.75 -2.01
N GLN A 171 14.67 6.70 -1.58
CA GLN A 171 14.25 7.86 -0.81
C GLN A 171 14.75 9.14 -1.49
N ILE A 172 13.87 10.10 -1.72
CA ILE A 172 14.18 11.39 -2.34
C ILE A 172 14.21 12.46 -1.25
N ILE A 173 15.34 13.13 -1.06
CA ILE A 173 15.52 14.18 -0.07
C ILE A 173 14.80 15.45 -0.54
N LEU A 174 13.87 15.95 0.25
CA LEU A 174 12.96 17.04 -0.15
C LEU A 174 13.42 18.43 0.30
N ASP A 175 14.42 18.55 1.17
CA ASP A 175 14.77 19.84 1.78
C ASP A 175 15.09 20.94 0.76
N SER A 176 15.83 20.60 -0.30
CA SER A 176 16.20 21.57 -1.34
C SER A 176 14.99 22.10 -2.12
N ILE A 177 14.01 21.25 -2.45
CA ILE A 177 12.81 21.67 -3.19
C ILE A 177 11.82 22.41 -2.29
N LEU A 178 11.67 21.97 -1.03
CA LEU A 178 10.84 22.65 -0.05
C LEU A 178 11.36 24.06 0.28
N ALA A 179 12.68 24.25 0.30
CA ALA A 179 13.28 25.58 0.48
C ALA A 179 12.92 26.54 -0.66
N VAL A 180 12.89 26.06 -1.91
CA VAL A 180 12.48 26.87 -3.07
C VAL A 180 11.01 27.24 -2.99
N TYR A 181 10.13 26.31 -2.64
CA TYR A 181 8.70 26.60 -2.46
C TYR A 181 8.45 27.67 -1.38
N ARG A 182 9.28 27.72 -0.34
CA ARG A 182 9.18 28.76 0.69
C ARG A 182 9.67 30.12 0.20
N ALA A 183 10.71 30.14 -0.63
CA ALA A 183 11.36 31.37 -1.07
C ALA A 183 10.62 32.04 -2.23
N THR A 184 9.98 31.27 -3.11
CA THR A 184 9.34 31.80 -4.32
C THR A 184 8.08 31.04 -4.69
N ASP A 185 7.02 31.77 -5.06
CA ASP A 185 5.81 31.20 -5.69
C ASP A 185 5.97 30.94 -7.20
N ARG A 186 7.19 31.06 -7.73
CA ARG A 186 7.44 30.88 -9.16
C ARG A 186 7.46 29.38 -9.51
N PRO A 187 6.91 29.00 -10.68
CA PRO A 187 7.02 27.63 -11.15
C PRO A 187 8.50 27.29 -11.41
N LEU A 188 8.88 26.04 -11.15
CA LEU A 188 10.21 25.54 -11.46
C LEU A 188 10.41 25.52 -12.97
N THR A 189 11.62 25.87 -13.44
CA THR A 189 11.99 25.83 -14.86
C THR A 189 13.26 25.03 -15.06
N GLN A 190 13.52 24.61 -16.30
CA GLN A 190 14.73 23.83 -16.62
C GLN A 190 16.02 24.60 -16.29
N ASP A 191 16.02 25.92 -16.45
CA ASP A 191 17.18 26.76 -16.14
C ASP A 191 17.25 27.16 -14.66
N CYS A 192 16.17 26.97 -13.90
CA CYS A 192 16.07 27.35 -12.50
C CYS A 192 15.28 26.28 -11.72
N HIS A 193 16.00 25.25 -11.28
CA HIS A 193 15.47 24.19 -10.42
C HIS A 193 16.49 23.81 -9.34
N PRO A 194 16.03 23.37 -8.15
CA PRO A 194 16.92 22.94 -7.10
C PRO A 194 17.63 21.65 -7.49
N THR A 195 18.84 21.46 -6.99
CA THR A 195 19.50 20.15 -7.03
C THR A 195 18.84 19.25 -6.00
N VAL A 196 18.19 18.18 -6.45
CA VAL A 196 17.50 17.20 -5.59
C VAL A 196 18.26 15.87 -5.63
N ILE A 197 18.43 15.24 -4.46
CA ILE A 197 19.19 14.01 -4.30
C ILE A 197 18.24 12.86 -3.97
N ALA A 198 18.42 11.72 -4.63
CA ALA A 198 17.85 10.44 -4.25
C ALA A 198 18.91 9.47 -3.75
N GLU A 199 18.55 8.71 -2.73
CA GLU A 199 19.34 7.65 -2.13
C GLU A 199 18.62 6.31 -2.25
N SER A 200 19.39 5.21 -2.23
CA SER A 200 18.84 3.86 -2.21
C SER A 200 19.28 3.18 -0.93
N MET A 201 18.30 2.79 -0.11
CA MET A 201 18.55 2.08 1.15
C MET A 201 19.00 0.64 0.92
N TYR A 202 18.87 0.13 -0.31
CA TYR A 202 19.43 -1.15 -0.74
C TYR A 202 20.97 -1.13 -0.82
N GLY A 203 21.57 0.06 -0.87
CA GLY A 203 23.02 0.26 -0.94
C GLY A 203 23.43 0.88 -2.27
N ASP A 204 23.76 0.06 -3.28
CA ASP A 204 24.16 0.58 -4.58
C ASP A 204 22.94 1.15 -5.34
N PHE A 205 22.96 2.47 -5.52
CA PHE A 205 21.89 3.20 -6.19
C PHE A 205 21.71 2.79 -7.65
N ASN A 206 22.81 2.60 -8.40
CA ASN A 206 22.74 2.27 -9.82
C ASN A 206 22.22 0.84 -10.01
N GLN A 207 22.67 -0.09 -9.16
CA GLN A 207 22.14 -1.46 -9.18
C GLN A 207 20.63 -1.48 -8.88
N ALA A 208 20.17 -0.77 -7.85
CA ALA A 208 18.75 -0.68 -7.55
C ALA A 208 17.96 -0.02 -8.70
N MET A 209 18.55 0.98 -9.36
CA MET A 209 17.95 1.65 -10.51
C MET A 209 17.79 0.69 -11.70
N ASP A 210 18.79 -0.15 -11.97
CA ASP A 210 18.71 -1.16 -13.01
C ASP A 210 17.63 -2.20 -12.68
N HIS A 211 17.55 -2.64 -11.42
CA HIS A 211 16.45 -3.51 -10.98
C HIS A 211 15.08 -2.86 -11.22
N LEU A 212 14.92 -1.57 -10.95
CA LEU A 212 13.67 -0.86 -11.18
C LEU A 212 13.34 -0.71 -12.68
N LYS A 213 14.35 -0.46 -13.54
CA LYS A 213 14.17 -0.32 -15.00
C LYS A 213 13.82 -1.64 -15.67
N TYR A 214 14.52 -2.71 -15.31
CA TYR A 214 14.37 -4.04 -15.91
C TYR A 214 13.37 -4.94 -15.17
N LYS A 215 12.62 -4.38 -14.22
CA LYS A 215 11.65 -5.08 -13.37
C LYS A 215 12.23 -6.33 -12.70
N LEU A 216 13.36 -6.18 -12.01
CA LEU A 216 14.05 -7.27 -11.31
C LEU A 216 13.75 -7.25 -9.82
N ILE A 217 13.52 -8.43 -9.23
CA ILE A 217 13.31 -8.63 -7.80
C ILE A 217 14.63 -9.09 -7.19
N SER A 218 15.15 -8.28 -6.27
CA SER A 218 16.35 -8.60 -5.49
C SER A 218 16.27 -7.94 -4.11
N THR A 219 16.82 -8.61 -3.10
CA THR A 219 16.98 -8.12 -1.73
C THR A 219 18.37 -8.53 -1.22
N ARG A 220 19.01 -7.69 -0.39
CA ARG A 220 20.30 -7.99 0.24
C ARG A 220 20.18 -8.50 1.68
N ASN A 221 19.01 -8.27 2.30
CA ASN A 221 18.77 -8.53 3.71
C ASN A 221 17.54 -9.43 3.88
N PRO A 222 17.60 -10.68 3.38
CA PRO A 222 16.48 -11.62 3.50
C PRO A 222 16.04 -11.81 4.95
N GLU A 223 16.96 -11.75 5.91
CA GLU A 223 16.72 -11.88 7.34
C GLU A 223 15.83 -10.77 7.95
N GLU A 224 15.72 -9.64 7.27
CA GLU A 224 14.91 -8.50 7.71
C GLU A 224 13.49 -8.51 7.13
N ILE A 225 13.21 -9.39 6.18
CA ILE A 225 11.88 -9.57 5.62
C ILE A 225 10.95 -10.21 6.67
N ARG A 226 9.76 -9.64 6.86
CA ARG A 226 8.67 -10.22 7.67
C ARG A 226 7.66 -10.95 6.78
N GLY A 227 6.63 -11.55 7.37
CA GLY A 227 5.58 -12.27 6.67
C GLY A 227 4.90 -11.44 5.56
N GLY A 228 4.80 -10.11 5.73
CA GLY A 228 4.31 -9.20 4.70
C GLY A 228 5.11 -9.23 3.38
N GLY A 229 6.40 -9.60 3.44
CA GLY A 229 7.26 -9.67 2.25
C GLY A 229 6.80 -10.71 1.23
N LEU A 230 6.19 -11.82 1.67
CA LEU A 230 5.59 -12.80 0.74
C LEU A 230 4.45 -12.17 -0.09
N LEU A 231 3.62 -11.34 0.54
CA LEU A 231 2.51 -10.65 -0.11
C LEU A 231 3.05 -9.63 -1.11
N LYS A 232 4.08 -8.86 -0.72
CA LYS A 232 4.74 -7.90 -1.60
C LYS A 232 5.45 -8.58 -2.78
N TYR A 233 6.16 -9.67 -2.53
CA TYR A 233 6.78 -10.48 -3.58
C TYR A 233 5.76 -10.97 -4.61
N SER A 234 4.64 -11.53 -4.15
CA SER A 234 3.56 -11.99 -5.02
C SER A 234 2.95 -10.86 -5.85
N ASN A 235 2.88 -9.65 -5.30
CA ASN A 235 2.41 -8.45 -6.00
C ASN A 235 3.41 -7.99 -7.08
N LEU A 236 4.71 -8.06 -6.78
CA LEU A 236 5.76 -7.79 -7.77
C LEU A 236 5.66 -8.76 -8.96
N LEU A 237 5.47 -10.07 -8.70
CA LEU A 237 5.31 -11.08 -9.74
C LEU A 237 4.11 -10.79 -10.67
N VAL A 238 2.95 -10.42 -10.12
CA VAL A 238 1.76 -10.06 -10.91
C VAL A 238 1.94 -8.78 -11.72
N ARG A 239 2.92 -7.94 -11.37
CA ARG A 239 3.28 -6.71 -12.09
C ARG A 239 4.42 -6.92 -13.10
N ASP A 240 4.64 -8.19 -13.48
CA ASP A 240 5.67 -8.67 -14.41
C ASP A 240 7.11 -8.46 -13.94
N PHE A 241 7.34 -8.31 -12.63
CA PHE A 241 8.69 -8.35 -12.10
C PHE A 241 9.19 -9.80 -12.06
N LYS A 242 10.49 -9.96 -12.34
CA LYS A 242 11.15 -11.27 -12.39
C LYS A 242 12.29 -11.31 -11.38
N PRO A 243 12.60 -12.47 -10.79
CA PRO A 243 13.77 -12.61 -9.95
C PRO A 243 15.05 -12.23 -10.71
N ALA A 244 15.97 -11.51 -10.05
CA ALA A 244 17.28 -11.19 -10.63
C ALA A 244 18.14 -12.45 -10.79
N ASP A 245 17.99 -13.40 -9.86
CA ASP A 245 18.69 -14.69 -9.83
C ASP A 245 17.70 -15.82 -9.47
N GLU A 246 17.59 -16.84 -10.33
CA GLU A 246 16.68 -17.98 -10.15
C GLU A 246 17.09 -18.96 -9.04
N ALA A 247 18.37 -19.04 -8.70
CA ALA A 247 18.86 -19.89 -7.62
C ALA A 247 18.61 -19.23 -6.26
N GLU A 248 18.92 -17.94 -6.13
CA GLU A 248 18.71 -17.19 -4.89
C GLU A 248 17.22 -17.09 -4.54
N ILE A 249 16.36 -16.87 -5.54
CA ILE A 249 14.93 -16.66 -5.28
C ILE A 249 14.26 -17.90 -4.68
N LYS A 250 14.68 -19.12 -5.04
CA LYS A 250 14.14 -20.34 -4.42
C LYS A 250 14.47 -20.42 -2.93
N SER A 251 15.62 -19.89 -2.52
CA SER A 251 15.96 -19.74 -1.11
C SER A 251 15.07 -18.68 -0.46
N LEU A 252 14.93 -17.54 -1.12
CA LEU A 252 14.14 -16.41 -0.63
C LEU A 252 12.65 -16.76 -0.48
N GLU A 253 12.03 -17.45 -1.43
CA GLU A 253 10.64 -17.87 -1.36
C GLU A 253 10.41 -18.81 -0.17
N ARG A 254 11.31 -19.77 0.07
CA ARG A 254 11.25 -20.65 1.25
C ARG A 254 11.33 -19.85 2.55
N TYR A 255 12.21 -18.85 2.59
CA TYR A 255 12.32 -17.94 3.72
C TYR A 255 11.04 -17.12 3.93
N MET A 256 10.52 -16.48 2.88
CA MET A 256 9.30 -15.66 2.92
C MET A 256 8.07 -16.48 3.33
N CYS A 257 7.90 -17.69 2.80
CA CYS A 257 6.84 -18.60 3.22
C CYS A 257 6.99 -18.97 4.70
N SER A 258 8.18 -19.35 5.15
CA SER A 258 8.42 -19.72 6.55
C SER A 258 8.13 -18.53 7.49
N ARG A 259 8.60 -17.33 7.13
CA ARG A 259 8.35 -16.12 7.90
C ARG A 259 6.88 -15.72 7.92
N PHE A 260 6.15 -15.94 6.82
CA PHE A 260 4.70 -15.72 6.76
C PHE A 260 3.95 -16.59 7.77
N PHE A 261 4.27 -17.89 7.86
CA PHE A 261 3.65 -18.77 8.84
C PHE A 261 4.06 -18.47 10.28
N ILE A 262 5.31 -18.04 10.51
CA ILE A 262 5.79 -17.63 11.85
C ILE A 262 5.07 -16.36 12.31
N ASP A 263 4.94 -15.37 11.43
CA ASP A 263 4.33 -14.09 11.78
C ASP A 263 2.79 -14.18 11.82
N PHE A 264 2.18 -15.10 11.07
CA PHE A 264 0.73 -15.32 11.00
C PHE A 264 0.40 -16.82 11.12
N PRO A 265 0.47 -17.40 12.34
CA PRO A 265 0.28 -18.84 12.52
C PRO A 265 -1.16 -19.28 12.24
N ASP A 266 -2.15 -18.43 12.54
CA ASP A 266 -3.56 -18.76 12.40
C ASP A 266 -4.11 -18.47 11.00
N VAL A 267 -4.85 -19.42 10.42
CA VAL A 267 -5.48 -19.25 9.09
C VAL A 267 -6.44 -18.04 9.05
N ALA A 268 -7.12 -17.74 10.15
CA ALA A 268 -8.00 -16.58 10.26
C ALA A 268 -7.22 -15.25 10.28
N GLU A 269 -6.00 -15.23 10.82
CA GLU A 269 -5.13 -14.07 10.72
C GLU A 269 -4.57 -13.92 9.31
N GLN A 270 -4.11 -15.01 8.70
CA GLN A 270 -3.65 -15.03 7.31
C GLN A 270 -4.73 -14.49 6.36
N GLN A 271 -5.97 -14.96 6.50
CA GLN A 271 -7.11 -14.47 5.71
C GLN A 271 -7.30 -12.96 5.89
N ARG A 272 -7.38 -12.47 7.13
CA ARG A 272 -7.51 -11.02 7.41
C ARG A 272 -6.38 -10.20 6.79
N LYS A 273 -5.14 -10.70 6.85
CA LYS A 273 -3.98 -10.03 6.25
C LYS A 273 -4.06 -9.99 4.72
N ILE A 274 -4.41 -11.10 4.08
CA ILE A 274 -4.56 -11.16 2.62
C ILE A 274 -5.72 -10.28 2.15
N GLU A 275 -6.89 -10.36 2.79
CA GLU A 275 -8.04 -9.50 2.46
C GLU A 275 -7.71 -8.01 2.64
N SER A 276 -7.00 -7.66 3.72
CA SER A 276 -6.54 -6.29 3.94
C SER A 276 -5.53 -5.86 2.87
N TYR A 277 -4.63 -6.74 2.45
CA TYR A 277 -3.68 -6.47 1.37
C TYR A 277 -4.39 -6.24 0.04
N LEU A 278 -5.36 -7.08 -0.31
CA LEU A 278 -6.18 -6.93 -1.51
C LEU A 278 -6.93 -5.60 -1.53
N ARG A 279 -7.56 -5.24 -0.42
CA ARG A 279 -8.31 -3.98 -0.29
C ARG A 279 -7.42 -2.75 -0.41
N ASN A 280 -6.17 -2.81 0.05
CA ASN A 280 -5.27 -1.66 0.01
C ASN A 280 -4.50 -1.55 -1.31
N HIS A 281 -4.12 -2.68 -1.92
CA HIS A 281 -3.24 -2.69 -3.09
C HIS A 281 -3.95 -2.94 -4.42
N PHE A 282 -5.24 -3.26 -4.46
CA PHE A 282 -5.95 -3.57 -5.72
C PHE A 282 -7.20 -2.70 -5.92
N ILE A 283 -7.19 -1.47 -5.37
CA ILE A 283 -8.27 -0.50 -5.58
C ILE A 283 -8.29 -0.11 -7.06
N GLY A 284 -9.43 -0.33 -7.72
CA GLY A 284 -9.59 -0.10 -9.17
C GLY A 284 -8.96 -1.19 -10.06
N GLU A 285 -8.24 -2.17 -9.48
CA GLU A 285 -7.59 -3.28 -10.18
C GLU A 285 -8.28 -4.63 -9.81
N GLU A 286 -9.62 -4.66 -9.78
CA GLU A 286 -10.38 -5.82 -9.32
C GLU A 286 -9.99 -7.11 -10.07
N LYS A 287 -9.87 -7.05 -11.40
CA LYS A 287 -9.50 -8.19 -12.25
C LYS A 287 -8.16 -8.81 -11.84
N SER A 288 -7.20 -8.00 -11.41
CA SER A 288 -5.86 -8.44 -11.00
C SER A 288 -5.85 -9.16 -9.64
N LYS A 289 -6.91 -9.04 -8.82
CA LYS A 289 -6.98 -9.71 -7.51
C LYS A 289 -6.94 -11.23 -7.66
N TYR A 290 -7.59 -11.78 -8.69
CA TYR A 290 -7.58 -13.22 -8.95
C TYR A 290 -6.17 -13.69 -9.30
N ASP A 291 -5.51 -13.02 -10.25
CA ASP A 291 -4.16 -13.36 -10.69
C ASP A 291 -3.16 -13.27 -9.53
N TYR A 292 -3.32 -12.27 -8.66
CA TYR A 292 -2.52 -12.15 -7.44
C TYR A 292 -2.73 -13.33 -6.48
N LEU A 293 -3.99 -13.70 -6.20
CA LEU A 293 -4.28 -14.83 -5.32
C LEU A 293 -3.75 -16.14 -5.89
N MET A 294 -3.85 -16.35 -7.20
CA MET A 294 -3.31 -17.54 -7.85
C MET A 294 -1.78 -17.56 -7.86
N THR A 295 -1.15 -16.40 -8.00
CA THR A 295 0.31 -16.25 -7.88
C THR A 295 0.77 -16.57 -6.45
N LEU A 296 0.13 -15.97 -5.44
CA LEU A 296 0.41 -16.25 -4.03
C LEU A 296 0.23 -17.74 -3.71
N ARG A 297 -0.88 -18.34 -4.18
CA ARG A 297 -1.14 -19.78 -4.05
C ARG A 297 -0.02 -20.62 -4.68
N GLY A 298 0.45 -20.22 -5.86
CA GLY A 298 1.54 -20.87 -6.59
C GLY A 298 2.85 -20.87 -5.80
N VAL A 299 3.24 -19.71 -5.26
CA VAL A 299 4.47 -19.56 -4.43
C VAL A 299 4.35 -20.40 -3.15
N VAL A 300 3.23 -20.29 -2.42
CA VAL A 300 3.01 -21.07 -1.19
C VAL A 300 3.05 -22.57 -1.47
N ASN A 301 2.46 -23.04 -2.58
CA ASN A 301 2.44 -24.46 -2.92
C ASN A 301 3.85 -25.00 -3.23
N LYS A 302 4.65 -24.24 -4.00
CA LYS A 302 5.99 -24.67 -4.45
C LYS A 302 7.05 -24.56 -3.36
N SER A 303 6.96 -23.53 -2.52
CA SER A 303 8.09 -23.09 -1.70
C SER A 303 7.87 -23.26 -0.19
N THR A 304 6.72 -23.80 0.23
CA THR A 304 6.52 -24.23 1.62
C THR A 304 7.19 -25.58 1.89
N VAL A 305 8.05 -25.62 2.91
CA VAL A 305 8.80 -26.82 3.34
C VAL A 305 7.86 -27.93 3.83
N CYS A 306 8.22 -29.19 3.60
CA CYS A 306 7.39 -30.38 3.87
C CYS A 306 6.90 -30.51 5.32
N LEU A 307 7.61 -29.92 6.28
CA LEU A 307 7.27 -29.96 7.71
C LEU A 307 5.98 -29.20 8.05
N MET A 308 5.50 -28.32 7.17
CA MET A 308 4.27 -27.51 7.37
C MET A 308 3.13 -27.98 6.46
N GLY A 309 2.97 -29.30 6.31
CA GLY A 309 2.04 -29.88 5.34
C GLY A 309 0.56 -29.59 5.63
N HIS A 310 0.17 -29.51 6.91
CA HIS A 310 -1.21 -29.25 7.32
C HIS A 310 -1.56 -27.77 7.13
N GLU A 311 -0.72 -26.89 7.66
CA GLU A 311 -0.81 -25.43 7.55
C GLU A 311 -0.84 -25.03 6.08
N ARG A 312 0.07 -25.59 5.27
CA ARG A 312 0.07 -25.38 3.81
C ARG A 312 -1.27 -25.70 3.18
N ARG A 313 -1.88 -26.85 3.50
CA ARG A 313 -3.18 -27.23 2.91
C ARG A 313 -4.30 -26.27 3.34
N GLN A 314 -4.33 -25.88 4.62
CA GLN A 314 -5.31 -24.92 5.12
C GLN A 314 -5.20 -23.56 4.42
N THR A 315 -3.98 -23.02 4.31
CA THR A 315 -3.72 -21.75 3.64
C THR A 315 -4.03 -21.82 2.15
N LEU A 316 -3.62 -22.89 1.45
CA LEU A 316 -3.94 -23.08 0.03
C LEU A 316 -5.46 -23.16 -0.20
N ASN A 317 -6.19 -23.85 0.67
CA ASN A 317 -7.65 -23.92 0.59
C ASN A 317 -8.29 -22.55 0.83
N MET A 318 -7.85 -21.83 1.86
CA MET A 318 -8.33 -20.47 2.16
C MET A 318 -8.08 -19.50 0.99
N ILE A 319 -6.88 -19.51 0.39
CA ILE A 319 -6.57 -18.68 -0.79
C ILE A 319 -7.47 -19.06 -1.97
N THR A 320 -7.76 -20.36 -2.16
CA THR A 320 -8.65 -20.83 -3.22
C THR A 320 -10.09 -20.32 -3.02
N ILE A 321 -10.60 -20.37 -1.80
CA ILE A 321 -11.92 -19.82 -1.45
C ILE A 321 -11.98 -18.31 -1.70
N LEU A 322 -10.93 -17.56 -1.30
CA LEU A 322 -10.84 -16.13 -1.60
C LEU A 322 -10.84 -15.86 -3.11
N ALA A 323 -10.10 -16.64 -3.90
CA ALA A 323 -10.05 -16.49 -5.34
C ALA A 323 -11.42 -16.75 -6.00
N LEU A 324 -12.15 -17.78 -5.55
CA LEU A 324 -13.50 -18.06 -6.01
C LEU A 324 -14.49 -16.94 -5.65
N LYS A 325 -14.36 -16.36 -4.45
CA LYS A 325 -15.17 -15.20 -4.03
C LYS A 325 -14.93 -14.00 -4.94
N VAL A 326 -13.67 -13.69 -5.24
CA VAL A 326 -13.31 -12.60 -6.19
C VAL A 326 -13.91 -12.84 -7.58
N LEU A 327 -13.88 -14.08 -8.09
CA LEU A 327 -14.51 -14.42 -9.37
C LEU A 327 -16.04 -14.27 -9.35
N GLY A 328 -16.67 -14.66 -8.24
CA GLY A 328 -18.11 -14.49 -8.02
C GLY A 328 -18.52 -13.02 -7.98
N GLU A 329 -17.78 -12.18 -7.26
CA GLU A 329 -17.99 -10.73 -7.20
C GLU A 329 -17.82 -10.04 -8.56
N GLN A 330 -16.98 -10.61 -9.44
CA GLN A 330 -16.76 -10.12 -10.80
C GLN A 330 -17.81 -10.63 -11.82
N ASN A 331 -18.79 -11.43 -11.39
CA ASN A 331 -19.76 -12.12 -12.26
C ASN A 331 -19.10 -12.94 -13.40
N ILE A 332 -17.86 -13.41 -13.21
CA ILE A 332 -17.16 -14.26 -14.18
C ILE A 332 -17.64 -15.71 -14.05
N ILE A 333 -18.14 -16.09 -12.87
CA ILE A 333 -18.90 -17.31 -12.69
C ILE A 333 -20.30 -17.03 -13.25
N PRO A 334 -20.77 -17.73 -14.29
CA PRO A 334 -22.11 -17.51 -14.80
C PRO A 334 -23.10 -17.78 -13.66
N ASN A 335 -23.97 -16.81 -13.38
CA ASN A 335 -25.08 -16.99 -12.46
C ASN A 335 -25.83 -18.26 -12.89
N ALA A 336 -25.78 -19.31 -12.06
CA ALA A 336 -26.38 -20.61 -12.39
C ALA A 336 -27.89 -20.52 -12.66
N ALA A 337 -28.54 -19.42 -12.26
CA ALA A 337 -29.92 -19.11 -12.63
C ALA A 337 -30.15 -18.91 -14.15
N ASN A 338 -29.10 -18.55 -14.90
CA ASN A 338 -29.16 -18.28 -16.35
C ASN A 338 -28.35 -19.29 -17.18
N VAL A 339 -27.86 -20.38 -16.59
CA VAL A 339 -27.13 -21.42 -17.33
C VAL A 339 -28.13 -22.42 -17.91
N THR A 340 -28.29 -22.39 -19.23
CA THR A 340 -29.01 -23.45 -19.95
C THR A 340 -28.09 -24.65 -20.13
N CYS A 341 -28.30 -25.72 -19.36
CA CYS A 341 -27.54 -26.96 -19.48
C CYS A 341 -28.13 -27.80 -20.63
N TYR A 342 -27.34 -28.04 -21.68
CA TYR A 342 -27.71 -29.00 -22.71
C TYR A 342 -27.31 -30.41 -22.25
N TYR A 343 -28.29 -31.20 -21.83
CA TYR A 343 -28.08 -32.61 -21.54
C TYR A 343 -28.14 -33.40 -22.85
N GLN A 344 -27.03 -34.01 -23.27
CA GLN A 344 -27.06 -35.02 -24.33
C GLN A 344 -27.42 -36.37 -23.69
N PRO A 345 -28.56 -36.99 -24.06
CA PRO A 345 -28.93 -38.30 -23.53
C PRO A 345 -27.93 -39.39 -23.93
N ALA A 346 -27.82 -40.41 -23.10
CA ALA A 346 -26.92 -41.53 -23.33
C ALA A 346 -27.26 -42.26 -24.65
N PRO A 347 -26.26 -42.87 -25.34
CA PRO A 347 -26.37 -43.30 -26.75
C PRO A 347 -27.44 -44.36 -27.08
N TYR A 348 -28.07 -44.97 -26.08
CA TYR A 348 -29.06 -46.03 -26.25
C TYR A 348 -30.52 -45.54 -26.23
N ILE A 349 -30.77 -44.25 -26.06
CA ILE A 349 -32.12 -43.68 -26.10
C ILE A 349 -32.46 -43.32 -27.55
N SER A 350 -33.32 -44.12 -28.18
CA SER A 350 -33.67 -44.05 -29.60
C SER A 350 -35.00 -43.33 -29.90
N ASP A 351 -35.44 -42.43 -29.03
CA ASP A 351 -36.68 -41.67 -29.25
C ASP A 351 -36.39 -40.31 -29.90
N ARG A 352 -36.92 -40.11 -31.11
CA ARG A 352 -36.70 -38.94 -31.99
C ARG A 352 -37.46 -37.66 -31.59
N ASN A 353 -38.00 -37.56 -30.37
CA ASN A 353 -38.70 -36.36 -29.90
C ASN A 353 -38.23 -35.95 -28.50
N PHE A 354 -37.11 -35.22 -28.42
CA PHE A 354 -36.69 -34.58 -27.17
C PHE A 354 -36.29 -33.11 -27.41
N SER A 355 -37.27 -32.22 -27.27
CA SER A 355 -37.03 -30.80 -26.97
C SER A 355 -37.33 -30.55 -25.49
N ASN A 356 -36.61 -31.22 -24.59
CA ASN A 356 -36.73 -30.98 -23.15
C ASN A 356 -35.60 -30.05 -22.71
N TYR A 357 -35.86 -28.75 -22.77
CA TYR A 357 -35.05 -27.75 -22.07
C TYR A 357 -35.43 -27.79 -20.59
N TYR A 358 -34.48 -28.12 -19.72
CA TYR A 358 -34.69 -27.97 -18.28
C TYR A 358 -34.32 -26.53 -17.89
N ILE A 359 -35.33 -25.74 -17.51
CA ILE A 359 -35.13 -24.39 -16.97
C ILE A 359 -35.11 -24.52 -15.44
N ALA A 360 -33.98 -24.20 -14.81
CA ALA A 360 -33.89 -24.14 -13.36
C ALA A 360 -34.78 -23.00 -12.85
N HIS A 361 -35.89 -23.33 -12.18
CA HIS A 361 -36.73 -22.33 -11.53
C HIS A 361 -35.99 -21.73 -10.33
N GLY A 362 -35.74 -20.41 -10.37
CA GLY A 362 -35.15 -19.68 -9.26
C GLY A 362 -35.99 -19.79 -7.99
N HIS A 363 -35.34 -19.95 -6.84
CA HIS A 363 -36.01 -19.89 -5.54
C HIS A 363 -36.72 -18.53 -5.37
N PRO A 364 -37.96 -18.50 -4.86
CA PRO A 364 -38.66 -17.25 -4.59
C PRO A 364 -37.95 -16.46 -3.46
N PRO A 365 -37.97 -15.12 -3.51
CA PRO A 365 -37.36 -14.29 -2.48
C PRO A 365 -38.07 -14.49 -1.14
N VAL A 366 -37.29 -14.81 -0.10
CA VAL A 366 -37.76 -14.86 1.29
C VAL A 366 -37.96 -13.42 1.77
N PHE A 367 -39.21 -12.97 1.85
CA PHE A 367 -39.56 -11.70 2.48
C PHE A 367 -39.59 -11.89 4.01
N TYR A 368 -38.66 -11.24 4.72
CA TYR A 368 -38.77 -11.07 6.17
C TYR A 368 -39.79 -9.95 6.47
N GLN A 369 -40.93 -10.30 7.05
CA GLN A 369 -41.83 -9.31 7.67
C GLN A 369 -41.27 -8.91 9.06
N PRO A 370 -41.25 -7.61 9.41
CA PRO A 370 -41.05 -7.20 10.79
C PRO A 370 -42.36 -7.41 11.57
N TYR A 371 -42.26 -8.10 12.72
CA TYR A 371 -43.37 -8.24 13.67
C TYR A 371 -43.64 -6.92 14.40
N PRO A 372 -44.89 -6.66 14.84
CA PRO A 372 -45.30 -5.45 15.54
C PRO A 372 -44.71 -5.29 16.94
#